data_AF-A0A6G9NC67-F1
#
_entry.id   AF-A0A6G9NC67-F1
#
_cell.length_a   1.000
_cell.length_b   1.000
_cell.length_c   1.000
_cell.angle_alpha   90.00
_cell.angle_beta   90.00
_cell.angle_gamma   90.00
#
_symmetry.space_group_name_H-M   'P 1'
#
loop_
_entity.id
_entity.type
_entity.pdbx_description
1 polymer ?
#
loop_
_entity_poly.entity_id
_entity_poly.type
_entity_poly.pdbx_seq_one_letter_code
_entity_poly.pdbx_strand_id
1 'polypeptide(L)'
;MTGGAATSGESARARLVGWAFCLALIAHSFLIVVLPRLDKESAVRDLARSWHYAIGIALLVFGVWRLWLWWRERGAIAPDILPPAARFWHHALCLGVLLLVVVGGPLGFLYGWTEGRAINPAGLFTIPAPIGKDHVVWKFTGYFHSASANATVLLALAALVSAGYTYARYGKGLLSAFPAGFGLLFLVRSALFIYAINSFAAREPGYIAAAIFLAICAAFWLAVRALRKGRFAATEGKRGGIVWNTGALAGVVAVVGFGLTMPYLLFRVTPFSSGVVVEADPSITWHRERVAQVDWAPPTQFQLTTGQETYKWCKFCHTMEPGEAHLVGPNLANIFGQRAGTVPNFPYSPALAEAGANGLVWNEETIRQYIGGPDEFVPGTSMMISSGPVTDPALQDAVIASLKRDTMFAEGEQPE
;
A
#
# COMPACT_ATOMS: atom_id res chain seq x y z
N MET A 1 10.25 -51.58 -15.90
CA MET A 1 10.70 -50.36 -15.20
C MET A 1 9.68 -50.08 -14.12
N THR A 2 9.97 -50.56 -12.91
CA THR A 2 9.09 -50.55 -11.74
C THR A 2 8.95 -49.13 -11.19
N GLY A 3 7.71 -48.74 -10.90
CA GLY A 3 7.35 -47.43 -10.40
C GLY A 3 8.01 -47.12 -9.06
N GLY A 4 8.73 -45.99 -9.03
CA GLY A 4 9.05 -45.31 -7.78
C GLY A 4 7.81 -44.55 -7.31
N ALA A 5 7.39 -44.82 -6.08
CA ALA A 5 6.29 -44.14 -5.42
C ALA A 5 6.50 -42.61 -5.47
N ALA A 6 5.60 -41.91 -6.16
CA ALA A 6 5.55 -40.46 -6.15
C ALA A 6 5.21 -40.00 -4.72
N THR A 7 6.20 -39.46 -4.01
CA THR A 7 6.03 -38.84 -2.69
C THR A 7 4.96 -37.76 -2.80
N SER A 8 3.82 -37.95 -2.14
CA SER A 8 2.57 -37.21 -2.35
C SER A 8 2.53 -35.81 -1.71
N GLY A 9 3.64 -35.06 -1.72
CA GLY A 9 3.75 -33.72 -1.13
C GLY A 9 4.83 -32.86 -1.80
N GLU A 10 4.95 -31.60 -1.38
CA GLU A 10 5.97 -30.67 -1.91
C GLU A 10 7.38 -31.23 -1.77
N SER A 11 8.21 -31.08 -2.81
CA SER A 11 9.63 -31.43 -2.71
C SER A 11 10.31 -30.61 -1.61
N ALA A 12 11.42 -31.13 -1.06
CA ALA A 12 12.22 -30.38 -0.09
C ALA A 12 12.65 -29.00 -0.63
N ARG A 13 12.92 -28.92 -1.94
CA ARG A 13 13.25 -27.68 -2.65
C ARG A 13 12.06 -26.72 -2.70
N ALA A 14 10.87 -27.19 -3.08
CA ALA A 14 9.66 -26.36 -3.11
C ALA A 14 9.30 -25.82 -1.72
N ARG A 15 9.48 -26.63 -0.67
CA ARG A 15 9.29 -26.21 0.72
C ARG A 15 10.29 -25.13 1.14
N LEU A 16 11.57 -25.31 0.82
CA LEU A 16 12.62 -24.33 1.14
C LEU A 16 12.35 -22.99 0.46
N VAL A 17 12.09 -23.00 -0.86
CA VAL A 17 11.78 -21.79 -1.63
C VAL A 17 10.47 -21.15 -1.15
N GLY A 18 9.47 -21.95 -0.79
CA GLY A 18 8.21 -21.47 -0.21
C GLY A 18 8.41 -20.70 1.10
N TRP A 19 9.22 -21.24 2.01
CA TRP A 19 9.60 -20.53 3.25
C TRP A 19 10.40 -19.26 2.97
N ALA A 20 11.39 -19.33 2.07
CA ALA A 20 12.19 -18.16 1.70
C ALA A 20 11.31 -17.03 1.16
N PHE A 21 10.39 -17.34 0.25
CA PHE A 21 9.39 -16.39 -0.26
C PHE A 21 8.52 -15.81 0.86
N CYS A 22 7.94 -16.65 1.71
CA CYS A 22 7.02 -16.21 2.77
C CYS A 22 7.72 -15.32 3.80
N LEU A 23 8.92 -15.69 4.23
CA LEU A 23 9.70 -14.90 5.19
C LEU A 23 10.17 -13.58 4.59
N ALA A 24 10.63 -13.58 3.33
CA ALA A 24 10.95 -12.35 2.62
C ALA A 24 9.71 -11.43 2.50
N LEU A 25 8.53 -12.00 2.28
CA LEU A 25 7.30 -11.20 2.14
C LEU A 25 6.85 -10.65 3.49
N ILE A 26 7.04 -11.38 4.59
CA ILE A 26 6.83 -10.86 5.95
C ILE A 26 7.79 -9.70 6.22
N ALA A 27 9.08 -9.85 5.94
CA ALA A 27 10.07 -8.79 6.13
C ALA A 27 9.75 -7.55 5.27
N HIS A 28 9.36 -7.75 4.02
CA HIS A 28 8.88 -6.69 3.14
C HIS A 28 7.63 -6.00 3.68
N SER A 29 6.68 -6.78 4.21
CA SER A 29 5.45 -6.26 4.85
C SER A 29 5.78 -5.33 6.01
N PHE A 30 6.78 -5.65 6.81
CA PHE A 30 7.23 -4.77 7.90
C PHE A 30 7.80 -3.45 7.35
N LEU A 31 8.65 -3.52 6.32
CA LEU A 31 9.23 -2.32 5.70
C LEU A 31 8.14 -1.39 5.13
N ILE A 32 7.14 -1.91 4.42
CA ILE A 32 6.07 -1.06 3.86
C ILE A 32 5.17 -0.44 4.92
N VAL A 33 5.11 -1.02 6.12
CA VAL A 33 4.44 -0.41 7.28
C VAL A 33 5.31 0.71 7.87
N VAL A 34 6.62 0.52 7.96
CA VAL A 34 7.51 1.52 8.57
C VAL A 34 7.78 2.71 7.64
N LEU A 35 8.01 2.47 6.34
CA LEU A 35 8.52 3.47 5.40
C LEU A 35 7.66 4.75 5.28
N PRO A 36 6.31 4.68 5.25
CA PRO A 36 5.47 5.89 5.21
C PRO A 36 5.52 6.73 6.49
N ARG A 37 6.05 6.19 7.59
CA ARG A 37 6.11 6.86 8.91
C ARG A 37 7.43 7.58 9.16
N LEU A 38 8.43 7.31 8.31
CA LEU A 38 9.73 7.95 8.36
C LEU A 38 9.68 9.27 7.59
N ASP A 39 10.40 10.26 8.09
CA ASP A 39 10.54 11.55 7.41
C ASP A 39 11.10 11.36 5.99
N LYS A 40 10.55 12.10 5.02
CA LYS A 40 10.83 11.91 3.59
C LYS A 40 12.30 12.13 3.24
N GLU A 41 12.95 13.05 3.94
CA GLU A 41 14.30 13.55 3.73
C GLU A 41 15.31 12.83 4.65
N SER A 42 14.84 11.98 5.58
CA SER A 42 15.72 11.26 6.49
C SER A 42 16.54 10.15 5.81
N ALA A 43 17.82 10.07 6.17
CA ALA A 43 18.71 8.99 5.75
C ALA A 43 18.20 7.59 6.15
N VAL A 44 17.45 7.49 7.26
CA VAL A 44 16.83 6.24 7.70
C VAL A 44 15.77 5.77 6.71
N ARG A 45 14.99 6.68 6.13
CA ARG A 45 14.00 6.34 5.09
C ARG A 45 14.67 5.87 3.82
N ASP A 46 15.79 6.48 3.44
CA ASP A 46 16.57 6.05 2.28
C ASP A 46 17.15 4.65 2.47
N LEU A 47 17.67 4.36 3.66
CA LEU A 47 18.10 3.02 4.04
C LEU A 47 16.95 2.01 4.01
N ALA A 48 15.80 2.35 4.60
CA ALA A 48 14.61 1.48 4.58
C ALA A 48 14.12 1.21 3.14
N ARG A 49 14.18 2.21 2.26
CA ARG A 49 13.85 2.08 0.84
C ARG A 49 14.85 1.20 0.10
N SER A 50 16.15 1.36 0.39
CA SER A 50 17.21 0.50 -0.13
C SER A 50 16.97 -0.98 0.22
N TRP A 51 16.55 -1.26 1.46
CA TRP A 51 16.15 -2.61 1.88
C TRP A 51 14.85 -3.08 1.22
N HIS A 52 13.89 -2.18 1.00
CA HIS A 52 12.66 -2.51 0.27
C HIS A 52 12.98 -2.99 -1.16
N TYR A 53 13.95 -2.38 -1.84
CA TYR A 53 14.43 -2.84 -3.14
C TYR A 53 15.10 -4.22 -3.06
N ALA A 54 16.03 -4.42 -2.12
CA ALA A 54 16.74 -5.68 -1.98
C ALA A 54 15.80 -6.86 -1.70
N ILE A 55 14.88 -6.69 -0.74
CA ILE A 55 13.89 -7.72 -0.40
C ILE A 55 12.89 -7.91 -1.55
N GLY A 56 12.51 -6.83 -2.26
CA GLY A 56 11.66 -6.90 -3.45
C GLY A 56 12.28 -7.73 -4.58
N ILE A 57 13.58 -7.59 -4.83
CA ILE A 57 14.32 -8.42 -5.80
C ILE A 57 14.34 -9.88 -5.36
N ALA A 58 14.65 -10.14 -4.09
CA ALA A 58 14.62 -11.49 -3.54
C ALA A 58 13.23 -12.14 -3.67
N LEU A 59 12.17 -11.37 -3.42
CA LEU A 59 10.78 -11.80 -3.61
C LEU A 59 10.45 -12.13 -5.06
N LEU A 60 10.93 -11.35 -6.02
CA LEU A 60 10.73 -11.64 -7.43
C LEU A 60 11.43 -12.95 -7.82
N VAL A 61 12.69 -13.14 -7.39
CA VAL A 61 13.47 -14.36 -7.66
C VAL A 61 12.81 -15.58 -7.03
N PHE A 62 12.53 -15.54 -5.72
CA PHE A 62 11.88 -16.66 -5.03
C PHE A 62 10.45 -16.89 -5.54
N GLY A 63 9.73 -15.84 -5.91
CA GLY A 63 8.38 -15.91 -6.44
C GLY A 63 8.31 -16.62 -7.79
N VAL A 64 9.16 -16.20 -8.74
CA VAL A 64 9.28 -16.84 -10.06
C VAL A 64 9.75 -18.29 -9.91
N TRP A 65 10.76 -18.54 -9.07
CA TRP A 65 11.22 -19.90 -8.82
C TRP A 65 10.12 -20.76 -8.19
N ARG A 66 9.36 -20.20 -7.25
CA ARG A 66 8.25 -20.91 -6.61
C ARG A 66 7.13 -21.21 -7.58
N LEU A 67 6.80 -20.30 -8.50
CA LEU A 67 5.82 -20.53 -9.58
C LEU A 67 6.29 -21.63 -10.53
N TRP A 68 7.56 -21.63 -10.90
CA TRP A 68 8.13 -22.67 -11.76
C TRP A 68 8.08 -24.05 -11.10
N LEU A 69 8.43 -24.15 -9.81
CA LEU A 69 8.29 -25.39 -9.04
C LEU A 69 6.81 -25.79 -8.89
N TRP A 70 5.92 -24.82 -8.69
CA TRP A 70 4.47 -25.05 -8.63
C TRP A 70 3.96 -25.71 -9.91
N TRP A 71 4.38 -25.23 -11.08
CA TRP A 71 4.05 -25.82 -12.37
C TRP A 71 4.63 -27.23 -12.48
N ARG A 72 5.93 -27.40 -12.24
CA ARG A 72 6.64 -28.67 -12.49
C ARG A 72 6.20 -29.81 -11.58
N GLU A 73 5.98 -29.54 -10.31
CA GLU A 73 5.74 -30.57 -9.30
C GLU A 73 4.24 -30.89 -9.10
N ARG A 74 3.34 -30.16 -9.80
CA ARG A 74 1.89 -30.41 -9.82
C ARG A 74 1.22 -30.58 -8.43
N GLY A 75 1.69 -29.89 -7.39
CA GLY A 75 0.99 -29.86 -6.11
C GLY A 75 1.74 -29.20 -4.97
N ALA A 76 1.21 -28.09 -4.45
CA ALA A 76 1.74 -27.42 -3.26
C ALA A 76 1.12 -27.92 -1.94
N ILE A 77 0.01 -28.65 -2.02
CA ILE A 77 -0.70 -29.23 -0.87
C ILE A 77 -0.97 -30.69 -1.23
N ALA A 78 -0.60 -31.59 -0.32
CA ALA A 78 -0.76 -33.02 -0.50
C ALA A 78 -2.26 -33.41 -0.65
N PRO A 79 -2.60 -34.38 -1.53
CA PRO A 79 -3.99 -34.70 -1.86
C PRO A 79 -4.87 -35.19 -0.70
N ASP A 80 -4.23 -35.73 0.33
CA ASP A 80 -4.83 -36.32 1.54
C ASP A 80 -5.15 -35.29 2.64
N ILE A 81 -4.66 -34.05 2.50
CA ILE A 81 -4.80 -33.02 3.54
C ILE A 81 -6.19 -32.40 3.55
N LEU A 82 -6.70 -31.98 2.38
CA LEU A 82 -8.01 -31.34 2.23
C LEU A 82 -8.79 -32.00 1.09
N PRO A 83 -10.14 -32.03 1.19
CA PRO A 83 -10.98 -32.41 0.06
C PRO A 83 -10.65 -31.61 -1.19
N PRO A 84 -10.85 -32.17 -2.41
CA PRO A 84 -10.39 -31.54 -3.63
C PRO A 84 -10.90 -30.10 -3.84
N ALA A 85 -12.17 -29.83 -3.51
CA ALA A 85 -12.77 -28.50 -3.61
C ALA A 85 -12.11 -27.46 -2.68
N ALA A 86 -11.87 -27.84 -1.41
CA ALA A 86 -11.21 -26.98 -0.43
C ALA A 86 -9.73 -26.79 -0.77
N ARG A 87 -9.04 -27.86 -1.21
CA ARG A 87 -7.65 -27.79 -1.67
C ARG A 87 -7.49 -26.85 -2.85
N PHE A 88 -8.38 -26.92 -3.83
CA PHE A 88 -8.37 -26.01 -4.98
C PHE A 88 -8.51 -24.54 -4.56
N TRP A 89 -9.46 -24.24 -3.66
CA TRP A 89 -9.63 -22.89 -3.13
C TRP A 89 -8.38 -22.37 -2.40
N HIS A 90 -7.79 -23.18 -1.52
CA HIS A 90 -6.57 -22.80 -0.79
C HIS A 90 -5.37 -22.61 -1.74
N HIS A 91 -5.25 -23.45 -2.77
CA HIS A 91 -4.26 -23.27 -3.84
C HIS A 91 -4.48 -21.96 -4.60
N ALA A 92 -5.72 -21.64 -4.95
CA ALA A 92 -6.04 -20.42 -5.68
C ALA A 92 -5.68 -19.15 -4.88
N LEU A 93 -5.93 -19.15 -3.56
CA LEU A 93 -5.52 -18.05 -2.67
C LEU A 93 -4.00 -17.87 -2.63
N CYS A 94 -3.24 -18.96 -2.42
CA CYS A 94 -1.78 -18.92 -2.40
C CYS A 94 -1.20 -18.48 -3.74
N LEU A 95 -1.74 -19.01 -4.85
CA LEU A 95 -1.30 -18.67 -6.20
C LEU A 95 -1.62 -17.22 -6.53
N GLY A 96 -2.79 -16.70 -6.12
CA GLY A 96 -3.15 -15.29 -6.27
C GLY A 96 -2.15 -14.37 -5.60
N VAL A 97 -1.74 -14.66 -4.36
CA VAL A 97 -0.70 -13.89 -3.67
C VAL A 97 0.63 -13.98 -4.40
N LEU A 98 1.04 -15.17 -4.82
CA LEU A 98 2.31 -15.40 -5.51
C LEU A 98 2.37 -14.64 -6.85
N LEU A 99 1.31 -14.71 -7.65
CA LEU A 99 1.20 -13.99 -8.92
C LEU A 99 1.22 -12.48 -8.72
N LEU A 100 0.46 -11.96 -7.75
CA LEU A 100 0.43 -10.52 -7.47
C LEU A 100 1.80 -9.99 -7.01
N VAL A 101 2.54 -10.75 -6.20
CA VAL A 101 3.89 -10.34 -5.77
C VAL A 101 4.87 -10.36 -6.95
N VAL A 102 4.78 -11.39 -7.82
CA VAL A 102 5.64 -11.48 -9.01
C VAL A 102 5.33 -10.35 -10.01
N VAL A 103 4.05 -10.00 -10.21
CA VAL A 103 3.65 -8.85 -11.05
C VAL A 103 4.01 -7.52 -10.39
N GLY A 104 3.89 -7.42 -9.07
CA GLY A 104 4.24 -6.22 -8.31
C GLY A 104 5.71 -5.85 -8.39
N GLY A 105 6.62 -6.82 -8.57
CA GLY A 105 8.06 -6.60 -8.74
C GLY A 105 8.38 -5.65 -9.90
N PRO A 106 8.09 -6.02 -11.16
CA PRO A 106 8.28 -5.15 -12.32
C PRO A 106 7.59 -3.79 -12.20
N LEU A 107 6.37 -3.73 -11.63
CA LEU A 107 5.69 -2.47 -11.38
C LEU A 107 6.48 -1.55 -10.43
N GLY A 108 7.11 -2.11 -9.40
CA GLY A 108 7.97 -1.36 -8.47
C GLY A 108 9.25 -0.83 -9.12
N PHE A 109 9.85 -1.60 -10.03
CA PHE A 109 10.99 -1.15 -10.83
C PHE A 109 10.63 0.03 -11.73
N LEU A 110 9.56 -0.12 -12.51
CA LEU A 110 9.06 0.93 -13.39
C LEU A 110 8.72 2.19 -12.59
N TYR A 111 8.00 2.05 -11.48
CA TYR A 111 7.68 3.15 -10.58
C TYR A 111 8.93 3.93 -10.16
N GLY A 112 9.95 3.26 -9.62
CA GLY A 112 11.19 3.92 -9.19
C GLY A 112 11.96 4.58 -10.34
N TRP A 113 12.05 3.92 -11.50
CA TRP A 113 12.76 4.48 -12.65
C TRP A 113 12.04 5.69 -13.26
N THR A 114 10.71 5.65 -13.35
CA THR A 114 9.90 6.77 -13.87
C THR A 114 9.77 7.95 -12.89
N GLU A 115 10.20 7.77 -11.64
CA GLU A 115 10.48 8.87 -10.71
C GLU A 115 11.87 9.50 -10.96
N GLY A 116 12.69 8.90 -11.82
CA GLY A 116 14.08 9.30 -12.07
C GLY A 116 15.07 8.76 -11.03
N ARG A 117 14.70 7.71 -10.26
CA ARG A 117 15.57 7.16 -9.21
C ARG A 117 16.36 5.95 -9.70
N ALA A 118 17.66 5.95 -9.40
CA ALA A 118 18.46 4.75 -9.44
C ALA A 118 18.03 3.80 -8.30
N ILE A 119 18.00 2.50 -8.58
CA ILE A 119 17.60 1.48 -7.60
C ILE A 119 18.87 0.91 -6.98
N ASN A 120 18.99 1.07 -5.65
CA ASN A 120 20.20 0.70 -4.92
C ASN A 120 19.86 -0.33 -3.83
N PRO A 121 19.79 -1.64 -4.15
CA PRO A 121 19.37 -2.68 -3.20
C PRO A 121 20.41 -2.92 -2.10
N ALA A 122 20.04 -2.55 -0.87
CA ALA A 122 20.86 -2.66 0.34
C ALA A 122 22.30 -2.11 0.19
N GLY A 123 22.52 -1.13 -0.70
CA GLY A 123 23.84 -0.56 -0.97
C GLY A 123 24.81 -1.49 -1.71
N LEU A 124 24.34 -2.64 -2.23
CA LEU A 124 25.22 -3.66 -2.81
C LEU A 124 25.65 -3.31 -4.25
N PHE A 125 24.77 -2.71 -5.03
CA PHE A 125 25.01 -2.29 -6.41
C PHE A 125 23.97 -1.24 -6.81
N THR A 126 24.23 -0.52 -7.91
CA THR A 126 23.31 0.49 -8.43
C THR A 126 22.75 0.05 -9.77
N ILE A 127 21.42 0.03 -9.89
CA ILE A 127 20.72 -0.16 -11.16
C ILE A 127 20.28 1.24 -11.65
N PRO A 128 20.91 1.78 -12.71
CA PRO A 128 20.56 3.12 -13.21
C PRO A 128 19.12 3.15 -13.75
N ALA A 129 18.50 4.33 -13.80
CA ALA A 129 17.16 4.52 -14.35
C ALA A 129 17.23 4.71 -15.88
N PRO A 130 16.82 3.72 -16.70
CA PRO A 130 17.03 3.78 -18.14
C PRO A 130 15.98 4.62 -18.89
N ILE A 131 14.85 4.92 -18.26
CA ILE A 131 13.65 5.49 -18.91
C ILE A 131 13.33 6.93 -18.50
N GLY A 132 14.18 7.58 -17.70
CA GLY A 132 13.97 8.99 -17.29
C GLY A 132 12.70 9.21 -16.46
N LYS A 133 12.34 10.47 -16.20
CA LYS A 133 11.12 10.83 -15.47
C LYS A 133 9.90 10.77 -16.41
N ASP A 134 8.83 10.10 -15.98
CA ASP A 134 7.54 10.08 -16.69
C ASP A 134 6.42 10.01 -15.65
N HIS A 135 5.69 11.11 -15.49
CA HIS A 135 4.66 11.23 -14.46
C HIS A 135 3.42 10.35 -14.75
N VAL A 136 3.09 10.10 -16.02
CA VAL A 136 1.93 9.26 -16.40
C VAL A 136 2.23 7.81 -16.04
N VAL A 137 3.41 7.31 -16.43
CA VAL A 137 3.82 5.94 -16.12
C VAL A 137 4.07 5.77 -14.62
N TRP A 138 4.67 6.76 -13.96
CA TRP A 138 4.88 6.78 -12.50
C TRP A 138 3.56 6.63 -11.74
N LYS A 139 2.52 7.38 -12.11
CA LYS A 139 1.20 7.32 -11.48
C LYS A 139 0.54 5.95 -11.69
N PHE A 140 0.54 5.45 -12.92
CA PHE A 140 -0.04 4.16 -13.26
C PHE A 140 0.67 3.01 -12.50
N THR A 141 2.00 2.96 -12.58
CA THR A 141 2.78 1.89 -11.97
C THR A 141 2.78 1.97 -10.45
N GLY A 142 2.84 3.17 -9.87
CA GLY A 142 2.71 3.41 -8.45
C GLY A 142 1.35 2.98 -7.90
N TYR A 143 0.26 3.31 -8.61
CA TYR A 143 -1.09 2.84 -8.27
C TYR A 143 -1.13 1.31 -8.24
N PHE A 144 -0.76 0.63 -9.34
CA PHE A 144 -0.87 -0.82 -9.42
C PHE A 144 0.13 -1.57 -8.53
N HIS A 145 1.29 -1.00 -8.23
CA HIS A 145 2.22 -1.54 -7.24
C HIS A 145 1.57 -1.56 -5.84
N SER A 146 0.99 -0.44 -5.41
CA SER A 146 0.24 -0.36 -4.14
C SER A 146 -1.04 -1.21 -4.14
N ALA A 147 -1.81 -1.17 -5.23
CA ALA A 147 -3.04 -1.93 -5.42
C ALA A 147 -2.79 -3.44 -5.32
N SER A 148 -1.71 -3.94 -5.93
CA SER A 148 -1.30 -5.35 -5.81
C SER A 148 -0.98 -5.73 -4.36
N ALA A 149 -0.29 -4.85 -3.61
CA ALA A 149 0.01 -5.07 -2.21
C ALA A 149 -1.26 -5.15 -1.35
N ASN A 150 -2.25 -4.29 -1.60
CA ASN A 150 -3.56 -4.34 -0.93
C ASN A 150 -4.34 -5.62 -1.28
N ALA A 151 -4.38 -6.01 -2.56
CA ALA A 151 -5.03 -7.26 -2.98
C ALA A 151 -4.46 -8.49 -2.27
N THR A 152 -3.13 -8.58 -2.09
CA THR A 152 -2.52 -9.70 -1.34
C THR A 152 -2.92 -9.71 0.14
N VAL A 153 -3.17 -8.55 0.76
CA VAL A 153 -3.68 -8.48 2.14
C VAL A 153 -5.10 -9.02 2.23
N LEU A 154 -5.97 -8.65 1.29
CA LEU A 154 -7.34 -9.17 1.27
C LEU A 154 -7.39 -10.68 1.02
N LEU A 155 -6.52 -11.19 0.15
CA LEU A 155 -6.33 -12.63 -0.02
C LEU A 155 -5.83 -13.31 1.27
N ALA A 156 -4.95 -12.67 2.04
CA ALA A 156 -4.50 -13.18 3.33
C ALA A 156 -5.65 -13.25 4.35
N LEU A 157 -6.51 -12.23 4.41
CA LEU A 157 -7.71 -12.25 5.24
C LEU A 157 -8.69 -13.36 4.82
N ALA A 158 -8.96 -13.49 3.52
CA ALA A 158 -9.77 -14.57 2.99
C ALA A 158 -9.17 -15.96 3.32
N ALA A 159 -7.84 -16.08 3.28
CA ALA A 159 -7.14 -17.30 3.67
C ALA A 159 -7.27 -17.61 5.17
N LEU A 160 -7.22 -16.60 6.06
CA LEU A 160 -7.45 -16.82 7.50
C LEU A 160 -8.86 -17.31 7.81
N VAL A 161 -9.88 -16.71 7.17
CA VAL A 161 -11.27 -17.17 7.30
C VAL A 161 -11.39 -18.62 6.80
N SER A 162 -10.78 -18.91 5.66
CA SER A 162 -10.77 -20.26 5.07
C SER A 162 -10.06 -21.27 5.96
N ALA A 163 -8.93 -20.89 6.58
CA ALA A 163 -8.20 -21.71 7.54
C ALA A 163 -9.05 -22.04 8.76
N GLY A 164 -9.81 -21.06 9.26
CA GLY A 164 -10.73 -21.25 10.37
C GLY A 164 -11.85 -22.23 10.02
N TYR A 165 -12.45 -22.07 8.83
CA TYR A 165 -13.44 -22.99 8.30
C TYR A 165 -12.88 -24.42 8.15
N THR A 166 -11.73 -24.59 7.50
CA THR A 166 -11.14 -25.93 7.30
C THR A 166 -10.67 -26.54 8.62
N TYR A 167 -10.27 -25.73 9.59
CA TYR A 167 -9.95 -26.22 10.93
C TYR A 167 -11.20 -26.73 11.64
N ALA A 168 -12.30 -25.96 11.57
CA ALA A 168 -13.59 -26.32 12.15
C ALA A 168 -14.28 -27.49 11.43
N ARG A 169 -14.01 -27.70 10.14
CA ARG A 169 -14.65 -28.75 9.33
C ARG A 169 -13.81 -30.02 9.17
N TYR A 170 -12.51 -29.88 8.94
CA TYR A 170 -11.58 -30.97 8.57
C TYR A 170 -10.39 -31.14 9.53
N GLY A 171 -10.18 -30.21 10.47
CA GLY A 171 -9.05 -30.29 11.40
C GLY A 171 -7.72 -29.83 10.83
N LYS A 172 -7.74 -29.30 9.61
CA LYS A 172 -6.56 -28.69 8.98
C LYS A 172 -6.73 -27.19 9.01
N GLY A 173 -5.85 -26.52 9.76
CA GLY A 173 -5.93 -25.09 10.03
C GLY A 173 -4.74 -24.35 9.45
N LEU A 174 -4.40 -23.20 10.04
CA LEU A 174 -3.42 -22.26 9.50
C LEU A 174 -2.11 -22.92 9.02
N LEU A 175 -1.51 -23.79 9.84
CA LEU A 175 -0.19 -24.36 9.54
C LEU A 175 -0.24 -25.65 8.70
N SER A 176 -1.43 -26.17 8.41
CA SER A 176 -1.60 -27.45 7.72
C SER A 176 -2.54 -27.41 6.51
N ALA A 177 -3.32 -26.34 6.34
CA ALA A 177 -4.24 -26.16 5.23
C ALA A 177 -3.61 -25.44 4.02
N PHE A 178 -2.32 -25.06 4.12
CA PHE A 178 -1.61 -24.30 3.09
C PHE A 178 -0.21 -24.89 2.84
N PRO A 179 0.42 -24.53 1.72
CA PRO A 179 1.83 -24.83 1.47
C PRO A 179 2.73 -24.26 2.57
N ALA A 180 3.94 -24.80 2.67
CA ALA A 180 4.88 -24.42 3.72
C ALA A 180 5.12 -22.90 3.75
N GLY A 181 5.00 -22.28 4.93
CA GLY A 181 5.18 -20.85 5.15
C GLY A 181 3.95 -19.97 4.96
N PHE A 182 3.03 -20.32 4.05
CA PHE A 182 1.89 -19.45 3.70
C PHE A 182 0.94 -19.19 4.87
N GLY A 183 0.70 -20.19 5.72
CA GLY A 183 -0.11 -20.01 6.92
C GLY A 183 0.42 -18.91 7.84
N LEU A 184 1.73 -18.96 8.15
CA LEU A 184 2.37 -17.92 8.98
C LEU A 184 2.33 -16.56 8.29
N LEU A 185 2.63 -16.53 6.99
CA LEU A 185 2.54 -15.32 6.16
C LEU A 185 1.17 -14.65 6.28
N PHE A 186 0.07 -15.42 6.12
CA PHE A 186 -1.27 -14.85 6.18
C PHE A 186 -1.60 -14.27 7.54
N LEU A 187 -1.26 -14.97 8.63
CA LEU A 187 -1.47 -14.47 9.99
C LEU A 187 -0.69 -13.16 10.24
N VAL A 188 0.61 -13.17 9.95
CA VAL A 188 1.48 -12.02 10.23
C VAL A 188 1.12 -10.83 9.35
N ARG A 189 0.85 -11.05 8.06
CA ARG A 189 0.49 -9.98 7.13
C ARG A 189 -0.87 -9.36 7.49
N SER A 190 -1.85 -10.15 7.91
CA SER A 190 -3.12 -9.61 8.41
C SER A 190 -2.92 -8.82 9.69
N ALA A 191 -2.10 -9.29 10.64
CA ALA A 191 -1.80 -8.53 11.86
C ALA A 191 -1.09 -7.21 11.57
N LEU A 192 -0.12 -7.21 10.63
CA LEU A 192 0.56 -5.99 10.17
C LEU A 192 -0.39 -5.01 9.47
N PHE A 193 -1.36 -5.52 8.71
CA PHE A 193 -2.40 -4.68 8.11
C PHE A 193 -3.29 -4.03 9.18
N ILE A 194 -3.77 -4.81 10.15
CA ILE A 194 -4.56 -4.29 11.29
C ILE A 194 -3.75 -3.23 12.04
N TYR A 195 -2.46 -3.47 12.29
CA TYR A 195 -1.56 -2.46 12.85
C TYR A 195 -1.51 -1.20 11.99
N ALA A 196 -1.30 -1.35 10.67
CA ALA A 196 -1.07 -0.22 9.77
C ALA A 196 -2.29 0.70 9.67
N ILE A 197 -3.49 0.15 9.49
CA ILE A 197 -4.73 0.93 9.35
C ILE A 197 -5.15 1.63 10.65
N ASN A 198 -4.74 1.08 11.81
CA ASN A 198 -5.02 1.66 13.12
C ASN A 198 -3.89 2.57 13.63
N SER A 199 -2.87 2.87 12.82
CA SER A 199 -1.72 3.69 13.26
C SER A 199 -1.36 4.87 12.37
N PHE A 200 -2.31 5.36 11.57
CA PHE A 200 -2.11 6.57 10.76
C PHE A 200 -2.07 7.84 11.62
N ALA A 201 -3.00 8.00 12.57
CA ALA A 201 -3.07 9.18 13.43
C ALA A 201 -2.11 9.12 14.65
N ALA A 202 -1.93 7.93 15.24
CA ALA A 202 -1.03 7.70 16.37
C ALA A 202 -0.52 6.26 16.37
N ARG A 203 0.68 5.99 16.93
CA ARG A 203 1.24 4.62 16.95
C ARG A 203 0.52 3.68 17.91
N GLU A 204 0.01 4.23 19.02
CA GLU A 204 -0.53 3.43 20.13
C GLU A 204 -1.72 2.55 19.79
N PRO A 205 -2.76 3.05 19.10
CA PRO A 205 -3.91 2.22 18.75
C PRO A 205 -3.55 1.06 17.82
N GLY A 206 -2.47 1.19 17.04
CA GLY A 206 -2.00 0.17 16.10
C GLY A 206 -1.58 -1.14 16.78
N TYR A 207 -0.69 -1.08 17.78
CA TYR A 207 -0.22 -2.31 18.44
C TYR A 207 -1.31 -2.96 19.29
N ILE A 208 -2.20 -2.16 19.88
CA ILE A 208 -3.36 -2.66 20.63
C ILE A 208 -4.30 -3.42 19.69
N ALA A 209 -4.66 -2.82 18.55
CA ALA A 209 -5.54 -3.46 17.57
C ALA A 209 -4.95 -4.78 17.04
N ALA A 210 -3.64 -4.80 16.72
CA ALA A 210 -2.97 -6.02 16.27
C ALA A 210 -2.93 -7.10 17.36
N ALA A 211 -2.69 -6.74 18.63
CA ALA A 211 -2.71 -7.67 19.75
C ALA A 211 -4.11 -8.28 19.97
N ILE A 212 -5.15 -7.44 19.93
CA ILE A 212 -6.56 -7.89 20.01
C ILE A 212 -6.88 -8.86 18.87
N PHE A 213 -6.50 -8.51 17.64
CA PHE A 213 -6.69 -9.37 16.47
C PHE A 213 -6.05 -10.76 16.67
N LEU A 214 -4.78 -10.80 17.09
CA LEU A 214 -4.08 -12.06 17.35
C LEU A 214 -4.72 -12.86 18.49
N ALA A 215 -5.17 -12.19 19.55
CA ALA A 215 -5.89 -12.82 20.65
C ALA A 215 -7.22 -13.45 20.20
N ILE A 216 -7.99 -12.76 19.34
CA ILE A 216 -9.22 -13.29 18.75
C ILE A 216 -8.92 -14.53 17.89
N CYS A 217 -7.91 -14.49 17.03
CA CYS A 217 -7.51 -15.65 16.22
C CYS A 217 -7.13 -16.85 17.11
N ALA A 218 -6.34 -16.62 18.16
CA ALA A 218 -5.94 -17.66 19.11
C ALA A 218 -7.14 -18.24 19.88
N ALA A 219 -8.01 -17.38 20.42
CA ALA A 219 -9.22 -17.78 21.13
C ALA A 219 -10.15 -18.62 20.24
N PHE A 220 -10.36 -18.19 18.99
CA PHE A 220 -11.14 -18.94 18.01
C PHE A 220 -10.57 -20.34 17.77
N TRP A 221 -9.27 -20.47 17.52
CA TRP A 221 -8.66 -21.79 17.30
C TRP A 221 -8.68 -22.67 18.55
N LEU A 222 -8.46 -22.10 19.74
CA LEU A 222 -8.58 -22.86 20.99
C LEU A 222 -10.02 -23.34 21.23
N ALA A 223 -11.02 -22.50 20.97
CA ALA A 223 -12.43 -22.86 21.07
C ALA A 223 -12.80 -23.98 20.10
N VAL A 224 -12.42 -23.87 18.82
CA VAL A 224 -12.66 -24.92 17.83
C VAL A 224 -11.97 -26.23 18.23
N ARG A 225 -10.73 -26.16 18.75
CA ARG A 225 -10.01 -27.34 19.27
C ARG A 225 -10.75 -28.01 20.42
N ALA A 226 -11.26 -27.23 21.37
CA ALA A 226 -11.97 -27.71 22.55
C ALA A 226 -13.32 -28.34 22.18
N LEU A 227 -14.10 -27.68 21.33
CA LEU A 227 -15.44 -28.13 20.89
C LEU A 227 -15.38 -29.39 20.01
N ARG A 228 -14.27 -29.63 19.30
CA ARG A 228 -14.12 -30.76 18.37
C ARG A 228 -13.50 -32.03 18.97
N LYS A 229 -13.22 -32.11 20.27
CA LYS A 229 -12.62 -33.28 20.96
C LYS A 229 -13.16 -34.62 20.38
N GLY A 230 -12.37 -35.26 19.50
CA GLY A 230 -12.64 -36.59 18.94
C GLY A 230 -13.40 -36.70 17.61
N ARG A 231 -13.80 -35.60 16.93
CA ARG A 231 -14.61 -35.66 15.69
C ARG A 231 -13.91 -35.09 14.46
N PHE A 232 -12.90 -35.78 13.94
CA PHE A 232 -12.46 -35.60 12.54
C PHE A 232 -13.14 -36.64 11.67
N ALA A 233 -14.22 -36.25 10.97
CA ALA A 233 -14.75 -37.09 9.90
C ALA A 233 -13.69 -37.19 8.79
N ALA A 234 -13.56 -38.38 8.20
CA ALA A 234 -12.60 -38.67 7.13
C ALA A 234 -12.69 -37.65 5.99
N THR A 235 -11.54 -37.43 5.33
CA THR A 235 -11.30 -36.49 4.22
C THR A 235 -12.01 -36.84 2.92
N GLU A 236 -13.13 -37.59 2.98
CA GLU A 236 -14.02 -37.78 1.84
C GLU A 236 -14.88 -36.53 1.65
N GLY A 237 -14.45 -35.67 0.74
CA GLY A 237 -15.27 -34.55 0.28
C GLY A 237 -15.40 -34.57 -1.24
N LYS A 238 -16.54 -34.07 -1.72
CA LYS A 238 -16.88 -34.01 -3.13
C LYS A 238 -15.76 -33.35 -3.93
N ARG A 239 -15.46 -33.89 -5.12
CA ARG A 239 -14.67 -33.17 -6.12
C ARG A 239 -15.44 -31.91 -6.51
N GLY A 240 -14.77 -30.76 -6.50
CA GLY A 240 -15.32 -29.55 -7.10
C GLY A 240 -15.49 -29.81 -8.59
N GLY A 241 -16.73 -29.81 -9.07
CA GLY A 241 -17.01 -29.83 -10.51
C GLY A 241 -16.55 -28.53 -11.18
N ILE A 242 -16.66 -28.45 -12.50
CA ILE A 242 -16.26 -27.26 -13.27
C ILE A 242 -16.91 -25.98 -12.71
N VAL A 243 -18.19 -26.05 -12.33
CA VAL A 243 -18.95 -24.95 -11.73
C VAL A 243 -18.30 -24.44 -10.45
N TRP A 244 -17.87 -25.33 -9.56
CA TRP A 244 -17.21 -24.94 -8.30
C TRP A 244 -15.85 -24.30 -8.58
N ASN A 245 -15.04 -24.90 -9.45
CA ASN A 245 -13.71 -24.38 -9.74
C ASN A 245 -13.79 -23.00 -10.40
N THR A 246 -14.72 -22.81 -11.34
CA THR A 246 -14.99 -21.50 -11.94
C THR A 246 -15.48 -20.50 -10.90
N GLY A 247 -16.40 -20.87 -10.01
CA GLY A 247 -16.87 -20.02 -8.92
C GLY A 247 -15.78 -19.63 -7.93
N ALA A 248 -14.90 -20.57 -7.56
CA ALA A 248 -13.76 -20.33 -6.70
C ALA A 248 -12.75 -19.36 -7.34
N LEU A 249 -12.44 -19.54 -8.64
CA LEU A 249 -11.59 -18.59 -9.37
C LEU A 249 -12.25 -17.21 -9.47
N ALA A 250 -13.54 -17.14 -9.78
CA ALA A 250 -14.29 -15.89 -9.80
C ALA A 250 -14.25 -15.19 -8.43
N GLY A 251 -14.36 -15.95 -7.33
CA GLY A 251 -14.22 -15.42 -5.97
C GLY A 251 -12.83 -14.83 -5.70
N VAL A 252 -11.76 -15.52 -6.10
CA VAL A 252 -10.39 -14.97 -5.99
C VAL A 252 -10.26 -13.71 -6.84
N VAL A 253 -10.72 -13.73 -8.09
CA VAL A 253 -10.70 -12.56 -8.99
C VAL A 253 -11.49 -11.40 -8.40
N ALA A 254 -12.63 -11.64 -7.76
CA ALA A 254 -13.41 -10.60 -7.09
C ALA A 254 -12.66 -9.99 -5.91
N VAL A 255 -12.01 -10.81 -5.06
CA VAL A 255 -11.19 -10.32 -3.95
C VAL A 255 -9.99 -9.51 -4.46
N VAL A 256 -9.34 -9.98 -5.52
CA VAL A 256 -8.24 -9.25 -6.18
C VAL A 256 -8.75 -7.94 -6.77
N GLY A 257 -9.82 -7.96 -7.55
CA GLY A 257 -10.41 -6.77 -8.16
C GLY A 257 -10.79 -5.72 -7.13
N PHE A 258 -11.45 -6.13 -6.03
CA PHE A 258 -11.74 -5.23 -4.92
C PHE A 258 -10.46 -4.68 -4.27
N GLY A 259 -9.47 -5.54 -4.02
CA GLY A 259 -8.16 -5.12 -3.52
C GLY A 259 -7.44 -4.13 -4.43
N LEU A 260 -7.60 -4.26 -5.75
CA LEU A 260 -7.02 -3.33 -6.72
C LEU A 260 -7.66 -1.94 -6.64
N THR A 261 -8.90 -1.82 -6.17
CA THR A 261 -9.57 -0.52 -5.97
C THR A 261 -9.21 0.18 -4.65
N MET A 262 -8.53 -0.51 -3.72
CA MET A 262 -8.25 0.01 -2.38
C MET A 262 -7.50 1.35 -2.35
N PRO A 263 -6.47 1.61 -3.18
CA PRO A 263 -5.83 2.93 -3.17
C PRO A 263 -6.80 4.07 -3.50
N TYR A 264 -7.80 3.82 -4.35
CA TYR A 264 -8.86 4.80 -4.62
C TYR A 264 -9.81 4.94 -3.44
N LEU A 265 -10.28 3.83 -2.85
CA LEU A 265 -11.22 3.88 -1.73
C LEU A 265 -10.61 4.52 -0.47
N LEU A 266 -9.32 4.28 -0.22
CA LEU A 266 -8.62 4.78 0.97
C LEU A 266 -8.03 6.18 0.78
N PHE A 267 -7.62 6.55 -0.43
CA PHE A 267 -6.83 7.77 -0.66
C PHE A 267 -7.30 8.60 -1.86
N ARG A 268 -8.40 8.22 -2.53
CA ARG A 268 -8.93 8.85 -3.77
C ARG A 268 -7.91 8.97 -4.92
N VAL A 269 -6.85 8.16 -4.90
CA VAL A 269 -5.83 8.12 -5.97
C VAL A 269 -6.36 7.32 -7.16
N THR A 270 -6.11 7.81 -8.37
CA THR A 270 -6.46 7.12 -9.62
C THR A 270 -5.19 6.74 -10.41
N PRO A 271 -5.20 5.64 -11.17
CA PRO A 271 -4.07 5.26 -12.03
C PRO A 271 -3.93 6.14 -13.28
N PHE A 272 -4.94 6.97 -13.56
CA PHE A 272 -5.00 7.82 -14.75
C PHE A 272 -5.18 9.28 -14.32
N SER A 273 -4.49 10.19 -15.02
CA SER A 273 -4.74 11.63 -14.87
C SER A 273 -6.11 11.96 -15.48
N SER A 274 -7.06 12.35 -14.64
CA SER A 274 -8.40 12.78 -15.02
C SER A 274 -8.81 13.96 -14.15
N GLY A 275 -9.35 15.02 -14.75
CA GLY A 275 -9.74 16.22 -14.02
C GLY A 275 -9.77 17.46 -14.92
N VAL A 276 -10.02 18.60 -14.29
CA VAL A 276 -9.88 19.92 -14.90
C VAL A 276 -8.42 20.35 -14.78
N VAL A 277 -7.78 20.66 -15.91
CA VAL A 277 -6.36 21.01 -15.97
C VAL A 277 -6.23 22.45 -16.47
N VAL A 278 -5.36 23.23 -15.83
CA VAL A 278 -4.86 24.50 -16.37
C VAL A 278 -3.62 24.17 -17.19
N GLU A 279 -3.74 24.16 -18.51
CA GLU A 279 -2.63 23.80 -19.42
C GLU A 279 -1.56 24.90 -19.43
N ALA A 280 -0.29 24.48 -19.34
CA ALA A 280 0.88 25.34 -19.53
C ALA A 280 2.04 24.53 -20.12
N ASP A 281 3.21 25.15 -20.29
CA ASP A 281 4.42 24.38 -20.63
C ASP A 281 4.63 23.25 -19.61
N PRO A 282 4.93 22.00 -20.01
CA PRO A 282 5.05 20.86 -19.10
C PRO A 282 6.08 21.00 -17.98
N SER A 283 7.05 21.91 -18.12
CA SER A 283 8.02 22.24 -17.05
C SER A 283 7.41 23.09 -15.93
N ILE A 284 6.24 23.68 -16.15
CA ILE A 284 5.55 24.53 -15.17
C ILE A 284 4.63 23.67 -14.33
N THR A 285 5.05 23.42 -13.10
CA THR A 285 4.33 22.57 -12.13
C THR A 285 3.90 23.34 -10.88
N TRP A 286 3.98 24.66 -10.87
CA TRP A 286 3.80 25.50 -9.68
C TRP A 286 3.37 26.92 -10.07
N HIS A 287 2.98 27.74 -9.10
CA HIS A 287 2.70 29.15 -9.32
C HIS A 287 3.99 29.96 -9.35
N ARG A 288 4.38 30.46 -10.53
CA ARG A 288 5.57 31.32 -10.67
C ARG A 288 5.37 32.69 -10.04
N GLU A 289 4.19 33.27 -10.23
CA GLU A 289 3.87 34.59 -9.67
C GLU A 289 3.46 34.46 -8.20
N ARG A 290 4.08 35.29 -7.36
CA ARG A 290 3.65 35.49 -5.98
C ARG A 290 2.55 36.54 -5.94
N VAL A 291 1.37 36.13 -5.51
CA VAL A 291 0.20 37.01 -5.41
C VAL A 291 -0.08 37.51 -3.99
N ALA A 292 0.54 36.90 -2.98
CA ALA A 292 0.47 37.35 -1.59
C ALA A 292 1.85 37.37 -0.93
N GLN A 293 2.13 38.44 -0.20
CA GLN A 293 3.22 38.47 0.77
C GLN A 293 2.72 37.82 2.06
N VAL A 294 3.52 36.90 2.59
CA VAL A 294 3.17 36.18 3.81
C VAL A 294 4.36 36.22 4.74
N ASP A 295 4.14 36.78 5.93
CA ASP A 295 5.09 36.69 7.02
C ASP A 295 4.92 35.35 7.76
N TRP A 296 6.03 34.74 8.13
CA TRP A 296 6.05 33.58 9.01
C TRP A 296 7.06 33.79 10.14
N ALA A 297 6.65 33.44 11.36
CA ALA A 297 7.50 33.50 12.54
C ALA A 297 8.38 32.23 12.64
N PRO A 298 9.49 32.28 13.40
CA PRO A 298 10.22 31.08 13.78
C PRO A 298 9.30 30.04 14.43
N PRO A 299 9.45 28.75 14.11
CA PRO A 299 8.55 27.73 14.61
C PRO A 299 8.67 27.54 16.13
N THR A 300 7.54 27.41 16.82
CA THR A 300 7.50 27.06 18.24
C THR A 300 7.91 25.60 18.47
N GLN A 301 8.21 25.22 19.73
CA GLN A 301 8.55 23.83 20.06
C GLN A 301 7.43 22.83 19.72
N PHE A 302 6.17 23.25 19.85
CA PHE A 302 5.03 22.42 19.44
C PHE A 302 5.01 22.22 17.93
N GLN A 303 5.29 23.27 17.17
CA GLN A 303 5.38 23.20 15.70
C GLN A 303 6.52 22.29 15.26
N LEU A 304 7.68 22.35 15.94
CA LEU A 304 8.84 21.50 15.70
C LEU A 304 8.64 20.03 16.09
N THR A 305 7.67 19.70 16.95
CA THR A 305 7.44 18.31 17.38
C THR A 305 6.14 17.77 16.79
N THR A 306 5.01 18.03 17.45
CA THR A 306 3.69 17.51 17.05
C THR A 306 3.24 18.07 15.70
N GLY A 307 3.56 19.34 15.41
CA GLY A 307 3.28 19.98 14.14
C GLY A 307 3.99 19.32 12.97
N GLN A 308 5.30 19.06 13.10
CA GLN A 308 6.10 18.36 12.10
C GLN A 308 5.57 16.95 11.82
N GLU A 309 5.18 16.21 12.86
CA GLU A 309 4.60 14.87 12.72
C GLU A 309 3.28 14.86 11.94
N THR A 310 2.49 15.94 12.04
CA THR A 310 1.28 16.11 11.23
C THR A 310 1.62 16.55 9.81
N TYR A 311 2.51 17.53 9.67
CA TYR A 311 2.86 18.16 8.40
C TYR A 311 3.58 17.21 7.42
N LYS A 312 4.29 16.19 7.92
CA LYS A 312 4.91 15.16 7.07
C LYS A 312 3.89 14.45 6.15
N TRP A 313 2.62 14.37 6.55
CA TRP A 313 1.55 13.78 5.73
C TRP A 313 1.19 14.68 4.56
N CYS A 314 1.31 16.01 4.68
CA CYS A 314 1.18 16.94 3.56
C CYS A 314 2.31 16.72 2.55
N LYS A 315 3.56 16.61 3.04
CA LYS A 315 4.73 16.26 2.21
C LYS A 315 4.60 14.87 1.57
N PHE A 316 3.71 13.99 2.04
CA PHE A 316 3.46 12.71 1.37
C PHE A 316 2.87 12.89 -0.03
N CYS A 317 1.87 13.77 -0.13
CA CYS A 317 1.11 14.01 -1.35
C CYS A 317 1.58 15.22 -2.15
N HIS A 318 2.34 16.14 -1.55
CA HIS A 318 2.73 17.39 -2.18
C HIS A 318 4.24 17.58 -2.17
N THR A 319 4.73 18.19 -3.24
CA THR A 319 6.02 18.88 -3.30
C THR A 319 5.82 20.33 -2.85
N MET A 320 6.87 20.91 -2.28
CA MET A 320 6.82 22.26 -1.70
C MET A 320 7.71 23.23 -2.48
N GLU A 321 8.74 22.73 -3.15
CA GLU A 321 9.75 23.55 -3.81
C GLU A 321 9.40 23.91 -5.26
N PRO A 322 9.85 25.09 -5.73
CA PRO A 322 9.77 25.53 -7.11
C PRO A 322 10.17 24.48 -8.15
N GLY A 323 9.35 24.30 -9.18
CA GLY A 323 9.71 23.43 -10.31
C GLY A 323 9.79 21.93 -9.99
N GLU A 324 9.53 21.52 -8.75
CA GLU A 324 9.36 20.11 -8.43
C GLU A 324 8.09 19.55 -9.06
N ALA A 325 8.11 18.26 -9.40
CA ALA A 325 6.98 17.58 -10.03
C ALA A 325 5.75 17.54 -9.10
N HIS A 326 4.57 17.45 -9.70
CA HIS A 326 3.39 17.01 -8.96
C HIS A 326 3.59 15.58 -8.43
N LEU A 327 2.92 15.28 -7.32
CA LEU A 327 2.83 13.91 -6.80
C LEU A 327 1.37 13.46 -6.87
N VAL A 328 0.81 13.03 -5.73
CA VAL A 328 -0.62 12.74 -5.62
C VAL A 328 -1.43 14.04 -5.65
N GLY A 329 -0.91 15.09 -5.04
CA GLY A 329 -1.42 16.46 -5.07
C GLY A 329 -0.54 17.39 -5.92
N PRO A 330 -1.01 18.63 -6.17
CA PRO A 330 -0.24 19.65 -6.88
C PRO A 330 1.00 20.06 -6.08
N ASN A 331 1.96 20.71 -6.74
CA ASN A 331 3.02 21.42 -6.04
C ASN A 331 2.39 22.60 -5.27
N LEU A 332 2.85 22.87 -4.06
CA LEU A 332 2.30 23.92 -3.20
C LEU A 332 3.15 25.20 -3.17
N ALA A 333 4.22 25.28 -3.93
CA ALA A 333 5.05 26.48 -4.00
C ALA A 333 4.22 27.71 -4.42
N ASN A 334 4.38 28.81 -3.69
CA ASN A 334 3.64 30.08 -3.79
C ASN A 334 2.10 29.93 -3.67
N ILE A 335 1.58 28.99 -2.88
CA ILE A 335 0.14 28.70 -2.80
C ILE A 335 -0.71 29.81 -2.16
N PHE A 336 -0.15 30.60 -1.23
CA PHE A 336 -0.93 31.63 -0.53
C PHE A 336 -1.32 32.79 -1.48
N GLY A 337 -2.58 33.19 -1.38
CA GLY A 337 -3.27 34.15 -2.24
C GLY A 337 -3.71 33.59 -3.59
N GLN A 338 -3.33 32.36 -3.95
CA GLN A 338 -3.68 31.77 -5.24
C GLN A 338 -5.14 31.33 -5.26
N ARG A 339 -5.75 31.41 -6.45
CA ARG A 339 -7.07 30.82 -6.70
C ARG A 339 -6.98 29.30 -6.59
N ALA A 340 -7.93 28.67 -5.89
CA ALA A 340 -7.96 27.23 -5.76
C ALA A 340 -8.09 26.53 -7.13
N GLY A 341 -7.48 25.35 -7.26
CA GLY A 341 -7.60 24.55 -8.49
C GLY A 341 -6.88 25.11 -9.71
N THR A 342 -5.81 25.89 -9.54
CA THR A 342 -5.15 26.59 -10.67
C THR A 342 -3.67 26.34 -10.85
N VAL A 343 -3.05 25.45 -10.05
CA VAL A 343 -1.65 25.07 -10.33
C VAL A 343 -1.59 24.44 -11.73
N PRO A 344 -0.71 24.95 -12.62
CA PRO A 344 -0.66 24.45 -13.99
C PRO A 344 -0.33 22.96 -14.07
N ASN A 345 -0.85 22.30 -15.10
CA ASN A 345 -0.59 20.89 -15.44
C ASN A 345 -0.99 19.85 -14.37
N PHE A 346 -1.70 20.25 -13.30
CA PHE A 346 -2.29 19.34 -12.34
C PHE A 346 -3.77 19.05 -12.66
N PRO A 347 -4.21 17.78 -12.69
CA PRO A 347 -5.61 17.42 -12.89
C PRO A 347 -6.43 17.56 -11.61
N TYR A 348 -7.11 18.70 -11.46
CA TYR A 348 -7.98 18.97 -10.32
C TYR A 348 -9.33 18.25 -10.43
N SER A 349 -9.95 17.97 -9.29
CA SER A 349 -11.35 17.56 -9.28
C SER A 349 -12.23 18.69 -9.86
N PRO A 350 -13.34 18.35 -10.56
CA PRO A 350 -14.28 19.35 -11.03
C PRO A 350 -14.76 20.28 -9.91
N ALA A 351 -15.04 19.73 -8.72
CA ALA A 351 -15.50 20.50 -7.56
C ALA A 351 -14.49 21.56 -7.08
N LEU A 352 -13.19 21.24 -7.02
CA LEU A 352 -12.19 22.21 -6.55
C LEU A 352 -11.90 23.27 -7.61
N ALA A 353 -11.88 22.88 -8.88
CA ALA A 353 -11.74 23.82 -9.99
C ALA A 353 -12.93 24.80 -10.05
N GLU A 354 -14.15 24.31 -9.87
CA GLU A 354 -15.36 25.14 -9.80
C GLU A 354 -15.37 26.06 -8.58
N ALA A 355 -15.01 25.55 -7.39
CA ALA A 355 -14.88 26.38 -6.20
C ALA A 355 -13.87 27.53 -6.42
N GLY A 356 -12.73 27.23 -7.04
CA GLY A 356 -11.77 28.24 -7.48
C GLY A 356 -12.36 29.26 -8.43
N ALA A 357 -13.04 28.82 -9.49
CA ALA A 357 -13.72 29.70 -10.46
C ALA A 357 -14.77 30.60 -9.81
N ASN A 358 -15.41 30.13 -8.73
CA ASN A 358 -16.38 30.87 -7.92
C ASN A 358 -15.75 31.73 -6.82
N GLY A 359 -14.42 31.91 -6.83
CA GLY A 359 -13.71 32.86 -5.98
C GLY A 359 -13.03 32.27 -4.75
N LEU A 360 -12.93 30.94 -4.62
CA LEU A 360 -12.12 30.35 -3.56
C LEU A 360 -10.64 30.69 -3.77
N VAL A 361 -10.04 31.35 -2.77
CA VAL A 361 -8.64 31.76 -2.74
C VAL A 361 -7.99 31.17 -1.50
N TRP A 362 -6.77 30.65 -1.64
CA TRP A 362 -6.00 30.09 -0.53
C TRP A 362 -5.44 31.20 0.37
N ASN A 363 -5.92 31.26 1.59
CA ASN A 363 -5.42 32.09 2.68
C ASN A 363 -5.41 31.24 3.95
N GLU A 364 -4.97 31.79 5.08
CA GLU A 364 -4.90 31.01 6.32
C GLU A 364 -6.25 30.40 6.72
N GLU A 365 -7.33 31.14 6.59
CA GLU A 365 -8.67 30.70 6.99
C GLU A 365 -9.21 29.59 6.08
N THR A 366 -9.11 29.78 4.77
CA THR A 366 -9.58 28.77 3.80
C THR A 366 -8.71 27.51 3.81
N ILE A 367 -7.39 27.65 4.01
CA ILE A 367 -6.50 26.50 4.21
C ILE A 367 -6.88 25.79 5.50
N ARG A 368 -7.12 26.51 6.60
CA ARG A 368 -7.56 25.94 7.89
C ARG A 368 -8.82 25.10 7.73
N GLN A 369 -9.86 25.66 7.12
CA GLN A 369 -11.12 24.97 6.88
C GLN A 369 -10.90 23.75 5.97
N TYR A 370 -10.10 23.90 4.92
CA TYR A 370 -9.84 22.81 4.00
C TYR A 370 -9.06 21.65 4.63
N ILE A 371 -8.02 21.92 5.43
CA ILE A 371 -7.29 20.85 6.14
C ILE A 371 -8.11 20.26 7.29
N GLY A 372 -9.07 21.00 7.83
CA GLY A 372 -10.03 20.54 8.82
C GLY A 372 -11.06 19.54 8.28
N GLY A 373 -11.25 19.50 6.96
CA GLY A 373 -12.13 18.54 6.29
C GLY A 373 -12.28 18.85 4.80
N PRO A 374 -11.42 18.31 3.91
CA PRO A 374 -11.43 18.74 2.51
C PRO A 374 -12.76 18.52 1.80
N ASP A 375 -13.39 17.36 2.01
CA ASP A 375 -14.68 16.99 1.41
C ASP A 375 -15.88 17.67 2.09
N GLU A 376 -15.71 18.15 3.32
CA GLU A 376 -16.73 18.96 4.00
C GLU A 376 -16.69 20.41 3.51
N PHE A 377 -15.49 20.95 3.30
CA PHE A 377 -15.29 22.32 2.82
C PHE A 377 -15.55 22.46 1.31
N VAL A 378 -15.11 21.48 0.51
CA VAL A 378 -15.36 21.43 -0.94
C VAL A 378 -15.88 20.03 -1.31
N PRO A 379 -17.20 19.81 -1.24
CA PRO A 379 -17.81 18.50 -1.53
C PRO A 379 -17.44 17.97 -2.92
N GLY A 380 -16.91 16.74 -2.97
CA GLY A 380 -16.46 16.13 -4.22
C GLY A 380 -15.02 16.50 -4.61
N THR A 381 -14.25 17.15 -3.72
CA THR A 381 -12.81 17.29 -3.93
C THR A 381 -12.09 15.94 -3.95
N SER A 382 -11.06 15.80 -4.78
CA SER A 382 -10.19 14.61 -4.76
C SER A 382 -9.17 14.65 -3.61
N MET A 383 -8.93 15.81 -2.99
CA MET A 383 -7.96 15.92 -1.89
C MET A 383 -8.44 15.17 -0.64
N MET A 384 -7.54 14.40 -0.05
CA MET A 384 -7.73 13.74 1.23
C MET A 384 -6.44 13.85 2.04
N ILE A 385 -6.57 13.94 3.37
CA ILE A 385 -5.43 13.87 4.29
C ILE A 385 -5.31 12.44 4.80
N SER A 386 -4.21 11.76 4.46
CA SER A 386 -4.03 10.33 4.77
C SER A 386 -4.04 9.99 6.27
N SER A 387 -3.72 10.95 7.14
CA SER A 387 -3.79 10.82 8.60
C SER A 387 -5.17 11.15 9.19
N GLY A 388 -6.12 11.57 8.36
CA GLY A 388 -7.39 12.17 8.77
C GLY A 388 -7.34 13.70 8.83
N PRO A 389 -8.50 14.37 8.93
CA PRO A 389 -8.57 15.83 8.99
C PRO A 389 -7.87 16.42 10.22
N VAL A 390 -7.28 17.61 10.05
CA VAL A 390 -6.57 18.31 11.13
C VAL A 390 -7.55 19.27 11.80
N THR A 391 -8.19 18.82 12.87
CA THR A 391 -9.28 19.57 13.55
C THR A 391 -8.83 20.33 14.78
N ASP A 392 -7.69 19.96 15.39
CA ASP A 392 -7.12 20.68 16.53
C ASP A 392 -6.56 22.03 16.07
N PRO A 393 -7.00 23.16 16.66
CA PRO A 393 -6.57 24.49 16.23
C PRO A 393 -5.05 24.72 16.32
N ALA A 394 -4.39 24.21 17.36
CA ALA A 394 -2.94 24.36 17.50
C ALA A 394 -2.18 23.55 16.45
N LEU A 395 -2.67 22.36 16.08
CA LEU A 395 -2.13 21.59 14.96
C LEU A 395 -2.37 22.29 13.62
N GLN A 396 -3.55 22.88 13.41
CA GLN A 396 -3.83 23.65 12.20
C GLN A 396 -2.86 24.83 12.07
N ASP A 397 -2.64 25.59 13.16
CA ASP A 397 -1.68 26.69 13.20
C ASP A 397 -0.26 26.20 12.87
N ALA A 398 0.12 25.03 13.37
CA ALA A 398 1.41 24.43 13.10
C ALA A 398 1.60 23.99 11.65
N VAL A 399 0.56 23.40 11.04
CA VAL A 399 0.56 23.03 9.62
C VAL A 399 0.61 24.27 8.74
N ILE A 400 -0.20 25.29 9.02
CA ILE A 400 -0.23 26.54 8.27
C ILE A 400 1.12 27.25 8.36
N ALA A 401 1.71 27.36 9.55
CA ALA A 401 3.05 27.95 9.71
C ALA A 401 4.12 27.19 8.91
N SER A 402 4.03 25.86 8.89
CA SER A 402 4.95 25.02 8.10
C SER A 402 4.73 25.19 6.59
N LEU A 403 3.47 25.29 6.14
CA LEU A 403 3.15 25.60 4.75
C LEU A 403 3.71 26.96 4.35
N LYS A 404 3.51 28.01 5.15
CA LYS A 404 4.08 29.34 4.87
C LYS A 404 5.59 29.27 4.70
N ARG A 405 6.29 28.69 5.68
CA ARG A 405 7.75 28.56 5.67
C ARG A 405 8.27 27.81 4.44
N ASP A 406 7.62 26.70 4.07
CA ASP A 406 8.16 25.79 3.07
C ASP A 406 7.66 26.08 1.64
N THR A 407 6.63 26.92 1.49
CA THR A 407 6.04 27.22 0.17
C THR A 407 6.16 28.68 -0.24
N MET A 408 6.41 29.60 0.69
CA MET A 408 6.56 31.02 0.42
C MET A 408 8.02 31.43 0.60
N PHE A 409 8.85 31.24 -0.44
CA PHE A 409 10.31 31.54 -0.43
C PHE A 409 10.62 33.05 -0.23
N ALA A 410 11.88 33.46 -0.06
CA ALA A 410 12.20 34.89 -0.06
C ALA A 410 12.13 35.50 -1.48
N GLU A 411 11.76 36.78 -1.62
CA GLU A 411 11.91 37.49 -2.89
C GLU A 411 13.39 37.52 -3.30
N GLY A 412 13.72 36.99 -4.49
CA GLY A 412 15.10 36.86 -4.99
C GLY A 412 15.70 35.45 -4.94
N GLU A 413 15.04 34.49 -4.29
CA GLU A 413 15.40 33.05 -4.34
C GLU A 413 14.58 32.26 -5.38
N GLN A 414 13.84 32.95 -6.25
CA GLN A 414 13.05 32.33 -7.31
C GLN A 414 14.00 31.70 -8.36
N PRO A 415 13.92 30.39 -8.62
CA PRO A 415 14.60 29.81 -9.77
C PRO A 415 13.97 30.31 -11.07
N GLU A 416 14.83 30.59 -12.07
CA GLU A 416 14.48 31.10 -13.40
C GLU A 416 13.46 30.23 -14.16
#